data_AF-A0A1G7VJ92-F1
#
_entry.id   AF-A0A1G7VJ92-F1
#
_cell.length_a   1.000
_cell.length_b   1.000
_cell.length_c   1.000
_cell.angle_alpha   90.00
_cell.angle_beta   90.00
_cell.angle_gamma   90.00
#
_symmetry.space_group_name_H-M   'P 1'
#
loop_
_entity.id
_entity.type
_entity.pdbx_description
1 polymer ?
#
loop_
_entity_poly.entity_id
_entity_poly.type
_entity_poly.pdbx_seq_one_letter_code
_entity_poly.pdbx_strand_id
1 'polypeptide(L)'
;MTSRRTFLKQSSLITTGLLTTGLITESIPAIAGSPSDQLRSDLKQAMQTLRIPGMLAAVVKDGHLSYVQCEGLADLDRKVPMRQDMIFPVASLTKTFAAVVMAQYHQEGKASLDDYILDYPFLSVGFTPERLPSPDVRIWHALSHTSEGVPGTEYIYNGGRYNFVYGVYEQVSGNTTHYEAFAEEMKKRVITPLEMQHTYPGYPKDKALDPSRIITTYKLDKATGNFSIPDKNQATQTILYPSTNLFTSLEDLAKYTNALDNNLLISKDTYTRITTPTVTPQGKTHPYGIGWATQLFEDQQIHWHYGYGDSFAALIVRVPSQRLTFILFCNAVPASEAFRLGYGNLMNSPFAVSFLNHFVARNKLKADGFDLLFPQAMTLHYQEQTFGTHKGEAKTLLRNLAAKEPQRFKQPDNTLLWLMTSLADQELSELTEKAIEAYRNSGQFQPDLHREIAGYYQQIGKEEESRSWYHLLADSTGFEEQGPVRDACTFLGKYYLSVGQAAQGRKYLWKEVLANRIMNNGTDDAADKIALMKPGKPSA
;
A
#
# COMPACT_ATOMS: atom_id res chain seq x y z
N MET A 1 -29.05 -32.89 75.05
CA MET A 1 -29.96 -32.94 73.89
C MET A 1 -30.69 -31.60 73.77
N THR A 2 -30.89 -31.13 72.53
CA THR A 2 -32.03 -30.29 72.07
C THR A 2 -32.31 -28.91 72.70
N SER A 3 -31.97 -27.89 71.90
CA SER A 3 -32.91 -27.03 71.17
C SER A 3 -33.61 -25.84 71.84
N ARG A 4 -33.89 -24.87 70.95
CA ARG A 4 -35.03 -23.91 70.94
C ARG A 4 -34.84 -22.71 71.91
N ARG A 5 -35.25 -21.47 71.63
CA ARG A 5 -36.21 -20.90 70.65
C ARG A 5 -36.26 -19.36 70.82
N THR A 6 -36.53 -18.57 69.74
CA THR A 6 -37.44 -17.38 69.62
C THR A 6 -37.41 -16.21 70.63
N PHE A 7 -37.72 -14.93 70.34
CA PHE A 7 -37.92 -14.06 69.15
C PHE A 7 -38.31 -12.63 69.65
N LEU A 8 -37.84 -11.56 68.97
CA LEU A 8 -38.38 -10.16 68.80
C LEU A 8 -38.75 -9.29 70.04
N LYS A 9 -38.66 -7.94 70.06
CA LYS A 9 -38.63 -6.88 69.01
C LYS A 9 -38.11 -5.53 69.58
N GLN A 10 -37.35 -4.82 68.74
CA GLN A 10 -36.97 -3.39 68.64
C GLN A 10 -37.29 -2.37 69.75
N SER A 11 -36.28 -1.62 70.20
CA SER A 11 -35.95 -0.22 69.77
C SER A 11 -34.98 0.41 70.77
N SER A 12 -33.79 0.88 70.36
CA SER A 12 -33.01 1.95 71.03
C SER A 12 -31.69 2.25 70.30
N LEU A 13 -31.29 3.52 70.37
CA LEU A 13 -30.14 4.18 69.77
C LEU A 13 -28.77 3.76 70.33
N ILE A 14 -27.77 3.86 69.45
CA ILE A 14 -26.35 4.25 69.62
C ILE A 14 -25.55 3.52 70.72
N THR A 15 -24.43 2.87 70.35
CA THR A 15 -23.05 3.29 70.68
C THR A 15 -22.05 2.18 70.29
N THR A 16 -21.14 2.54 69.38
CA THR A 16 -19.72 2.16 69.26
C THR A 16 -19.23 0.78 69.76
N GLY A 17 -18.64 0.00 68.86
CA GLY A 17 -17.76 -1.11 69.23
C GLY A 17 -17.39 -2.03 68.06
N LEU A 18 -16.13 -1.94 67.63
CA LEU A 18 -15.41 -2.75 66.64
C LEU A 18 -15.97 -4.15 66.33
N LEU A 19 -16.07 -4.49 65.04
CA LEU A 19 -15.88 -5.85 64.55
C LEU A 19 -15.49 -5.85 63.06
N THR A 20 -14.21 -6.17 62.83
CA THR A 20 -13.65 -6.86 61.64
C THR A 20 -14.34 -6.58 60.31
N THR A 21 -13.95 -5.48 59.66
CA THR A 21 -14.12 -5.36 58.21
C THR A 21 -13.17 -6.34 57.53
N GLY A 22 -13.67 -7.51 57.14
CA GLY A 22 -13.08 -8.23 56.03
C GLY A 22 -13.06 -7.28 54.84
N LEU A 23 -11.86 -6.92 54.39
CA LEU A 23 -11.66 -6.25 53.12
C LEU A 23 -12.20 -7.18 52.03
N ILE A 24 -13.46 -7.00 51.67
CA ILE A 24 -13.91 -7.34 50.33
C ILE A 24 -13.14 -6.36 49.45
N THR A 25 -12.01 -6.81 48.90
CA THR A 25 -11.44 -6.22 47.70
C THR A 25 -12.50 -6.36 46.63
N GLU A 26 -13.37 -5.36 46.50
CA GLU A 26 -14.09 -5.15 45.26
C GLU A 26 -13.02 -5.00 44.18
N SER A 27 -12.92 -6.01 43.31
CA SER A 27 -12.14 -5.93 42.10
C SER A 27 -12.63 -4.70 41.34
N ILE A 28 -11.81 -3.66 41.33
CA ILE A 28 -11.97 -2.51 40.44
C ILE A 28 -12.14 -3.10 39.03
N PRO A 29 -13.22 -2.78 38.28
CA PRO A 29 -13.33 -3.23 36.91
C PRO A 29 -12.12 -2.69 36.15
N ALA A 30 -11.44 -3.57 35.40
CA ALA A 30 -10.32 -3.19 34.54
C ALA A 30 -10.75 -1.98 33.70
N ILE A 31 -10.11 -0.83 33.93
CA ILE A 31 -10.35 0.38 33.13
C ILE A 31 -9.95 0.01 31.70
N ALA A 32 -10.91 -0.08 30.79
CA ALA A 32 -10.61 -0.17 29.37
C ALA A 32 -9.71 1.03 29.00
N GLY A 33 -8.49 0.76 28.50
CA GLY A 33 -7.50 1.80 28.21
C GLY A 33 -8.02 2.86 27.24
N SER A 34 -7.40 4.05 27.25
CA SER A 34 -7.77 5.12 26.32
C SER A 34 -7.60 4.67 24.85
N PRO A 35 -8.26 5.32 23.87
CA PRO A 35 -8.02 5.03 22.45
C PRO A 35 -6.54 5.02 22.06
N SER A 36 -5.75 5.91 22.66
CA SER A 36 -4.30 5.98 22.47
C SER A 36 -3.55 4.78 23.06
N ASP A 37 -3.97 4.26 24.22
CA ASP A 37 -3.34 3.09 24.84
C ASP A 37 -3.64 1.80 24.07
N GLN A 38 -4.88 1.67 23.59
CA GLN A 38 -5.30 0.55 22.76
C GLN A 38 -4.58 0.55 21.41
N LEU A 39 -4.55 1.71 20.73
CA LEU A 39 -3.78 1.88 19.50
C LEU A 39 -2.31 1.51 19.72
N ARG A 40 -1.68 1.99 20.80
CA ARG A 40 -0.28 1.67 21.14
C ARG A 40 -0.03 0.17 21.22
N SER A 41 -0.93 -0.56 21.89
CA SER A 41 -0.85 -2.02 22.03
C SER A 41 -0.96 -2.73 20.67
N ASP A 42 -1.97 -2.37 19.89
CA ASP A 42 -2.24 -2.96 18.59
C ASP A 42 -1.08 -2.73 17.59
N LEU A 43 -0.59 -1.49 17.50
CA LEU A 43 0.51 -1.15 16.58
C LEU A 43 1.80 -1.89 16.99
N LYS A 44 2.07 -2.02 18.29
CA LYS A 44 3.21 -2.79 18.79
C LYS A 44 3.08 -4.27 18.48
N GLN A 45 1.89 -4.84 18.65
CA GLN A 45 1.63 -6.24 18.30
C GLN A 45 1.81 -6.48 16.80
N ALA A 46 1.26 -5.61 15.94
CA ALA A 46 1.43 -5.69 14.49
C ALA A 46 2.91 -5.59 14.09
N MET A 47 3.64 -4.64 14.66
CA MET A 47 5.08 -4.46 14.47
C MET A 47 5.87 -5.72 14.82
N GLN A 48 5.61 -6.32 15.99
CA GLN A 48 6.28 -7.55 16.45
C GLN A 48 5.96 -8.74 15.54
N THR A 49 4.69 -8.90 15.18
CA THR A 49 4.22 -10.01 14.33
C THR A 49 4.87 -9.96 12.95
N LEU A 50 5.01 -8.75 12.39
CA LEU A 50 5.67 -8.52 11.10
C LEU A 50 7.20 -8.42 11.20
N ARG A 51 7.77 -8.55 12.39
CA ARG A 51 9.22 -8.40 12.69
C ARG A 51 9.82 -7.08 12.19
N ILE A 52 9.06 -5.99 12.25
CA ILE A 52 9.54 -4.66 11.84
C ILE A 52 10.56 -4.16 12.89
N PRO A 53 11.79 -3.73 12.51
CA PRO A 53 12.82 -3.31 13.47
C PRO A 53 12.45 -2.06 14.28
N GLY A 54 11.86 -1.07 13.62
CA GLY A 54 11.52 0.23 14.20
C GLY A 54 10.31 0.87 13.52
N MET A 55 9.50 1.55 14.32
CA MET A 55 8.25 2.19 13.89
C MET A 55 8.08 3.55 14.54
N LEU A 56 7.65 4.54 13.75
CA LEU A 56 7.15 5.84 14.20
C LEU A 56 5.70 6.00 13.71
N ALA A 57 4.76 6.12 14.64
CA ALA A 57 3.34 6.34 14.35
C ALA A 57 2.82 7.58 15.07
N ALA A 58 1.85 8.27 14.46
CA ALA A 58 1.27 9.48 15.03
C ALA A 58 -0.18 9.71 14.58
N VAL A 59 -0.93 10.44 15.41
CA VAL A 59 -2.25 10.99 15.05
C VAL A 59 -2.20 12.50 15.16
N VAL A 60 -2.41 13.18 14.04
CA VAL A 60 -2.63 14.62 13.96
C VAL A 60 -4.13 14.88 14.07
N LYS A 61 -4.54 15.73 15.00
CA LYS A 61 -5.92 16.17 15.17
C LYS A 61 -5.95 17.69 15.25
N ASP A 62 -6.78 18.32 14.42
CA ASP A 62 -6.94 19.77 14.36
C ASP A 62 -5.62 20.53 14.19
N GLY A 63 -4.68 19.95 13.43
CA GLY A 63 -3.36 20.52 13.18
C GLY A 63 -2.30 20.26 14.26
N HIS A 64 -2.64 19.53 15.33
CA HIS A 64 -1.72 19.22 16.43
C HIS A 64 -1.45 17.71 16.55
N LEU A 65 -0.23 17.34 16.98
CA LEU A 65 0.09 15.95 17.33
C LEU A 65 -0.65 15.57 18.62
N SER A 66 -1.70 14.77 18.48
CA SER A 66 -2.52 14.24 19.60
C SER A 66 -2.00 12.90 20.12
N TYR A 67 -1.22 12.19 19.31
CA TYR A 67 -0.61 10.90 19.63
C TYR A 67 0.73 10.78 18.91
N VAL A 68 1.75 10.27 19.60
CA VAL A 68 3.02 9.83 19.00
C VAL A 68 3.46 8.53 19.68
N GLN A 69 3.97 7.60 18.87
CA GLN A 69 4.59 6.36 19.31
C GLN A 69 5.86 6.11 18.51
N CYS A 70 6.99 6.04 19.20
CA CYS A 70 8.25 5.52 18.70
C CYS A 70 8.49 4.15 19.32
N GLU A 71 8.71 3.12 18.52
CA GLU A 71 8.98 1.76 18.98
C GLU A 71 10.19 1.16 18.25
N GLY A 72 10.91 0.29 18.95
CA GLY A 72 12.06 -0.43 18.41
C GLY A 72 13.27 0.45 18.11
N LEU A 73 14.05 0.05 17.11
CA LEU A 73 15.36 0.61 16.81
C LEU A 73 15.36 1.31 15.45
N ALA A 74 15.89 2.53 15.44
CA ALA A 74 16.22 3.26 14.22
C ALA A 74 17.48 2.71 13.54
N ASP A 75 18.41 2.16 14.33
CA ASP A 75 19.63 1.51 13.87
C ASP A 75 19.89 0.26 14.74
N LEU A 76 19.80 -0.92 14.14
CA LEU A 76 20.01 -2.22 14.78
C LEU A 76 21.46 -2.38 15.27
N ASP A 77 22.45 -2.01 14.46
CA ASP A 77 23.87 -2.23 14.74
C ASP A 77 24.35 -1.31 15.87
N ARG A 78 23.98 -0.03 15.79
CA ARG A 78 24.31 0.99 16.78
C ARG A 78 23.36 1.00 17.97
N LYS A 79 22.30 0.19 17.94
CA LYS A 79 21.22 0.14 18.94
C LYS A 79 20.62 1.52 19.22
N VAL A 80 20.45 2.33 18.18
CA VAL A 80 19.84 3.65 18.30
C VAL A 80 18.32 3.47 18.41
N PRO A 81 17.68 3.95 19.49
CA PRO A 81 16.23 3.86 19.61
C PRO A 81 15.53 4.70 18.55
N MET A 82 14.33 4.27 18.14
CA MET A 82 13.48 5.08 17.27
C MET A 82 13.14 6.42 17.95
N ARG A 83 13.17 7.51 17.18
CA ARG A 83 12.86 8.87 17.67
C ARG A 83 11.87 9.59 16.77
N GLN A 84 11.21 10.60 17.31
CA GLN A 84 10.19 11.40 16.62
C GLN A 84 10.78 12.32 15.54
N ASP A 85 12.02 12.76 15.70
CA ASP A 85 12.70 13.76 14.86
C ASP A 85 13.39 13.18 13.62
N MET A 86 13.23 11.87 13.41
CA MET A 86 13.82 11.12 12.30
C MET A 86 13.20 11.52 10.96
N ILE A 87 14.04 11.50 9.92
CA ILE A 87 13.70 11.76 8.53
C ILE A 87 13.64 10.42 7.81
N PHE A 88 12.49 10.14 7.20
CA PHE A 88 12.22 8.90 6.47
C PHE A 88 12.14 9.17 4.97
N PRO A 89 12.68 8.28 4.13
CA PRO A 89 12.17 8.16 2.77
C PRO A 89 10.72 7.68 2.83
N VAL A 90 9.84 8.26 2.00
CA VAL A 90 8.39 7.95 2.04
C VAL A 90 7.85 7.32 0.75
N ALA A 91 8.74 7.02 -0.20
CA ALA A 91 8.41 6.37 -1.46
C ALA A 91 7.15 6.99 -2.10
N SER A 92 6.11 6.18 -2.34
CA SER A 92 4.92 6.62 -3.07
C SER A 92 4.05 7.66 -2.37
N LEU A 93 4.28 8.00 -1.10
CA LEU A 93 3.64 9.18 -0.49
C LEU A 93 4.00 10.47 -1.26
N THR A 94 5.13 10.50 -1.98
CA THR A 94 5.46 11.62 -2.89
C THR A 94 4.34 11.95 -3.87
N LYS A 95 3.53 10.97 -4.30
CA LYS A 95 2.42 11.18 -5.25
C LYS A 95 1.39 12.17 -4.75
N THR A 96 1.13 12.22 -3.45
CA THR A 96 0.19 13.18 -2.86
C THR A 96 0.69 14.61 -3.04
N PHE A 97 2.00 14.82 -2.91
CA PHE A 97 2.64 16.10 -3.12
C PHE A 97 2.66 16.50 -4.61
N ALA A 98 3.02 15.56 -5.49
CA ALA A 98 2.98 15.77 -6.93
C ALA A 98 1.57 16.15 -7.42
N ALA A 99 0.54 15.46 -6.91
CA ALA A 99 -0.86 15.78 -7.19
C ALA A 99 -1.26 17.18 -6.73
N VAL A 100 -0.79 17.62 -5.54
CA VAL A 100 -1.03 18.99 -5.07
C VAL A 100 -0.37 20.03 -5.96
N VAL A 101 0.88 19.83 -6.39
CA VAL A 101 1.55 20.76 -7.32
C VAL A 101 0.82 20.80 -8.67
N MET A 102 0.40 19.65 -9.19
CA MET A 102 -0.40 19.59 -10.43
C MET A 102 -1.75 20.31 -10.27
N ALA A 103 -2.40 20.13 -9.12
CA ALA A 103 -3.65 20.80 -8.80
C ALA A 103 -3.49 22.32 -8.71
N GLN A 104 -2.37 22.81 -8.17
CA GLN A 104 -2.04 24.24 -8.18
C GLN A 104 -1.88 24.76 -9.61
N TYR A 105 -1.18 24.04 -10.49
CA TYR A 105 -1.09 24.43 -11.91
C TYR A 105 -2.47 24.50 -12.57
N HIS A 106 -3.34 23.55 -12.25
CA HIS A 106 -4.72 23.54 -12.73
C HIS A 106 -5.51 24.76 -12.26
N GLN A 107 -5.44 25.09 -10.97
CA GLN A 107 -6.10 26.28 -10.44
C GLN A 107 -5.54 27.59 -11.01
N GLU A 108 -4.25 27.63 -11.29
CA GLU A 108 -3.56 28.78 -11.89
C GLU A 108 -3.79 28.90 -13.40
N GLY A 109 -4.46 27.93 -14.04
CA GLY A 109 -4.64 27.88 -15.49
C GLY A 109 -3.35 27.63 -16.28
N LYS A 110 -2.31 27.07 -15.64
CA LYS A 110 -1.01 26.78 -16.26
C LYS A 110 -0.93 25.41 -16.94
N ALA A 111 -1.74 24.47 -16.47
CA ALA A 111 -1.91 23.15 -17.06
C ALA A 111 -3.28 22.62 -16.68
N SER A 112 -4.01 21.96 -17.58
CA SER A 112 -5.25 21.26 -17.23
C SER A 112 -4.99 19.82 -16.86
N LEU A 113 -5.73 19.28 -15.89
CA LEU A 113 -5.72 17.84 -15.63
C LEU A 113 -6.26 17.03 -16.83
N ASP A 114 -7.00 17.69 -17.71
CA ASP A 114 -7.59 17.14 -18.94
C ASP A 114 -6.66 17.23 -20.17
N ASP A 115 -5.51 17.91 -20.05
CA ASP A 115 -4.54 17.99 -21.15
C ASP A 115 -3.93 16.62 -21.44
N TYR A 116 -3.53 16.41 -22.69
CA TYR A 116 -2.87 15.19 -23.10
C TYR A 116 -1.43 15.20 -22.60
N ILE A 117 -0.92 14.03 -22.22
CA ILE A 117 0.48 13.92 -21.77
C ILE A 117 1.44 14.37 -22.88
N LEU A 118 1.08 14.14 -24.14
CA LEU A 118 1.86 14.51 -25.31
C LEU A 118 1.80 16.01 -25.66
N ASP A 119 0.99 16.81 -24.96
CA ASP A 119 1.03 18.28 -25.07
C ASP A 119 2.28 18.86 -24.37
N TYR A 120 3.03 18.03 -23.64
CA TYR A 120 4.21 18.39 -22.84
C TYR A 120 5.44 17.55 -23.20
N PRO A 121 6.67 17.98 -22.83
CA PRO A 121 7.90 17.20 -23.02
C PRO A 121 7.81 15.79 -22.41
N PHE A 122 7.78 14.76 -23.26
CA PHE A 122 7.61 13.38 -22.77
C PHE A 122 8.94 12.60 -22.66
N LEU A 123 9.88 12.87 -23.55
CA LEU A 123 11.13 12.08 -23.68
C LEU A 123 12.22 12.48 -22.68
N SER A 124 12.05 13.60 -21.98
CA SER A 124 13.05 14.18 -21.08
C SER A 124 13.48 13.21 -19.96
N VAL A 125 12.55 12.44 -19.42
CA VAL A 125 12.81 11.48 -18.34
C VAL A 125 13.04 10.05 -18.82
N GLY A 126 13.45 9.87 -20.08
CA GLY A 126 13.78 8.57 -20.65
C GLY A 126 12.57 7.66 -20.90
N PHE A 127 11.35 8.22 -20.94
CA PHE A 127 10.19 7.48 -21.40
C PHE A 127 10.16 7.45 -22.92
N THR A 128 9.84 6.29 -23.48
CA THR A 128 9.69 6.12 -24.92
C THR A 128 8.19 6.09 -25.26
N PRO A 129 7.76 6.61 -26.43
CA PRO A 129 6.34 6.70 -26.78
C PRO A 129 5.62 5.36 -26.79
N GLU A 130 6.34 4.24 -26.99
CA GLU A 130 5.82 2.88 -26.94
C GLU A 130 5.26 2.50 -25.57
N ARG A 131 5.56 3.27 -24.53
CA ARG A 131 4.98 3.11 -23.18
C ARG A 131 3.57 3.68 -23.06
N LEU A 132 3.15 4.54 -23.98
CA LEU A 132 1.79 5.06 -24.03
C LEU A 132 0.93 4.12 -24.88
N PRO A 133 -0.12 3.49 -24.32
CA PRO A 133 -0.98 2.60 -25.10
C PRO A 133 -1.87 3.38 -26.08
N SER A 134 -2.00 4.70 -25.90
CA SER A 134 -2.77 5.60 -26.76
C SER A 134 -2.19 7.02 -26.69
N PRO A 135 -2.25 7.82 -27.77
CA PRO A 135 -1.96 9.26 -27.70
C PRO A 135 -2.98 10.04 -26.84
N ASP A 136 -4.16 9.45 -26.56
CA ASP A 136 -5.24 10.08 -25.81
C ASP A 136 -5.07 9.97 -24.27
N VAL A 137 -3.92 9.50 -23.80
CA VAL A 137 -3.62 9.50 -22.36
C VAL A 137 -3.51 10.94 -21.87
N ARG A 138 -4.29 11.27 -20.84
CA ARG A 138 -4.38 12.60 -20.22
C ARG A 138 -3.61 12.60 -18.91
N ILE A 139 -3.29 13.79 -18.41
CA ILE A 139 -2.63 13.96 -17.11
C ILE A 139 -3.39 13.22 -16.01
N TRP A 140 -4.72 13.37 -15.93
CA TRP A 140 -5.51 12.67 -14.92
C TRP A 140 -5.47 11.14 -15.06
N HIS A 141 -5.37 10.59 -16.28
CA HIS A 141 -5.25 9.14 -16.49
C HIS A 141 -3.98 8.59 -15.82
N ALA A 142 -2.84 9.27 -15.98
CA ALA A 142 -1.59 8.85 -15.32
C ALA A 142 -1.65 9.02 -13.79
N LEU A 143 -2.16 10.16 -13.32
CA LEU A 143 -2.20 10.46 -11.88
C LEU A 143 -3.27 9.69 -11.09
N SER A 144 -4.20 9.03 -11.80
CA SER A 144 -5.22 8.17 -11.21
C SER A 144 -4.97 6.68 -11.41
N HIS A 145 -3.82 6.31 -11.98
CA HIS A 145 -3.48 4.91 -12.29
C HIS A 145 -4.47 4.25 -13.28
N THR A 146 -4.99 5.02 -14.22
CA THR A 146 -5.93 4.56 -15.25
C THR A 146 -5.40 4.73 -16.68
N SER A 147 -4.08 4.89 -16.83
CA SER A 147 -3.44 5.08 -18.14
C SER A 147 -3.12 3.79 -18.90
N GLU A 148 -3.32 2.61 -18.30
CA GLU A 148 -3.00 1.30 -18.90
C GLU A 148 -4.18 0.72 -19.67
N GLY A 149 -3.89 -0.09 -20.69
CA GLY A 149 -4.92 -0.61 -21.59
C GLY A 149 -5.64 0.55 -22.30
N VAL A 150 -6.97 0.54 -22.23
CA VAL A 150 -7.80 1.67 -22.70
C VAL A 150 -7.83 2.73 -21.58
N PRO A 151 -7.38 3.96 -21.82
CA PRO A 151 -7.32 4.97 -20.76
C PRO A 151 -8.68 5.20 -20.08
N GLY A 152 -8.69 5.21 -18.75
CA GLY A 152 -9.88 5.42 -17.92
C GLY A 152 -10.72 4.17 -17.64
N THR A 153 -10.43 3.01 -18.23
CA THR A 153 -11.28 1.81 -18.06
C THR A 153 -10.87 0.89 -16.93
N GLU A 154 -9.59 0.86 -16.58
CA GLU A 154 -9.04 -0.02 -15.55
C GLU A 154 -8.15 0.75 -14.58
N TYR A 155 -8.19 0.39 -13.30
CA TYR A 155 -7.27 0.90 -12.29
C TYR A 155 -6.14 -0.10 -12.06
N ILE A 156 -4.93 0.25 -12.50
CA ILE A 156 -3.70 -0.53 -12.32
C ILE A 156 -2.66 0.35 -11.64
N TYR A 157 -2.42 0.10 -10.34
CA TYR A 157 -1.45 0.88 -9.59
C TYR A 157 -0.04 0.75 -10.19
N ASN A 158 0.45 1.83 -10.79
CA ASN A 158 1.73 1.87 -11.49
C ASN A 158 2.48 3.16 -11.17
N GLY A 159 3.52 3.04 -10.34
CA GLY A 159 4.36 4.17 -9.96
C GLY A 159 5.22 4.71 -11.10
N GLY A 160 5.63 3.85 -12.05
CA GLY A 160 6.45 4.25 -13.19
C GLY A 160 5.71 5.23 -14.10
N ARG A 161 4.45 4.91 -14.46
CA ARG A 161 3.62 5.79 -15.30
C ARG A 161 3.21 7.08 -14.64
N TYR A 162 3.18 7.11 -13.30
CA TYR A 162 2.92 8.36 -12.58
C TYR A 162 3.97 9.44 -12.88
N ASN A 163 5.17 9.06 -13.32
CA ASN A 163 6.20 10.00 -13.74
C ASN A 163 5.97 10.59 -15.14
N PHE A 164 4.98 10.12 -15.92
CA PHE A 164 4.69 10.67 -17.24
C PHE A 164 4.33 12.16 -17.22
N VAL A 165 3.89 12.68 -16.07
CA VAL A 165 3.60 14.11 -15.90
C VAL A 165 4.87 14.96 -15.69
N TYR A 166 6.06 14.38 -15.73
CA TYR A 166 7.30 15.12 -15.45
C TYR A 166 7.47 16.33 -16.37
N GLY A 167 7.18 16.16 -17.66
CA GLY A 167 7.23 17.21 -18.68
C GLY A 167 6.39 18.43 -18.37
N VAL A 168 5.28 18.25 -17.65
CA VAL A 168 4.43 19.35 -17.22
C VAL A 168 5.19 20.27 -16.27
N TYR A 169 5.94 19.70 -15.31
CA TYR A 169 6.77 20.50 -14.40
C TYR A 169 7.90 21.21 -15.15
N GLU A 170 8.57 20.55 -16.11
CA GLU A 170 9.63 21.18 -16.92
C GLU A 170 9.09 22.37 -17.72
N GLN A 171 7.99 22.18 -18.45
CA GLN A 171 7.40 23.22 -19.26
C GLN A 171 6.87 24.39 -18.43
N VAL A 172 6.15 24.11 -17.33
CA VAL A 172 5.52 25.16 -16.50
C VAL A 172 6.54 25.94 -15.67
N SER A 173 7.59 25.27 -15.16
CA SER A 173 8.65 25.95 -14.40
C SER A 173 9.63 26.72 -15.30
N GLY A 174 9.76 26.31 -16.57
CA GLY A 174 10.83 26.75 -17.46
C GLY A 174 12.19 26.12 -17.13
N ASN A 175 12.26 25.22 -16.14
CA ASN A 175 13.47 24.51 -15.79
C ASN A 175 13.65 23.32 -16.75
N THR A 176 14.67 23.42 -17.61
CA THR A 176 15.07 22.37 -18.55
C THR A 176 16.20 21.49 -18.04
N THR A 177 16.69 21.73 -16.82
CA THR A 177 17.58 20.80 -16.12
C THR A 177 16.74 19.61 -15.67
N HIS A 178 16.82 18.59 -16.51
CA HIS A 178 16.14 17.31 -16.36
C HIS A 178 16.36 16.77 -14.93
N TYR A 179 15.30 16.23 -14.33
CA TYR A 179 15.29 15.73 -12.94
C TYR A 179 15.38 16.79 -11.82
N GLU A 180 15.41 18.09 -12.14
CA GLU A 180 15.37 19.17 -11.15
C GLU A 180 14.04 19.94 -11.12
N ALA A 181 13.33 20.03 -12.26
CA ALA A 181 12.09 20.80 -12.39
C ALA A 181 11.04 20.49 -11.30
N PHE A 182 10.74 19.20 -11.05
CA PHE A 182 9.78 18.84 -10.02
C PHE A 182 10.29 19.14 -8.60
N ALA A 183 11.58 18.94 -8.35
CA ALA A 183 12.19 19.26 -7.06
C ALA A 183 12.12 20.76 -6.74
N GLU A 184 12.34 21.62 -7.73
CA GLU A 184 12.22 23.07 -7.56
C GLU A 184 10.79 23.53 -7.32
N GLU A 185 9.84 23.01 -8.09
CA GLU A 185 8.43 23.38 -7.93
C GLU A 185 7.87 22.85 -6.60
N MET A 186 8.29 21.68 -6.16
CA MET A 186 8.02 21.17 -4.81
C MET A 186 8.56 22.10 -3.72
N LYS A 187 9.81 22.56 -3.85
CA LYS A 187 10.41 23.51 -2.90
C LYS A 187 9.60 24.80 -2.84
N LYS A 188 9.40 25.41 -4.00
CA LYS A 188 8.74 26.70 -4.17
C LYS A 188 7.29 26.71 -3.70
N ARG A 189 6.54 25.64 -3.97
CA ARG A 189 5.08 25.65 -3.84
C ARG A 189 4.55 24.93 -2.61
N VAL A 190 5.35 24.05 -2.01
CA VAL A 190 4.93 23.27 -0.84
C VAL A 190 5.92 23.42 0.32
N ILE A 191 7.19 23.07 0.11
CA ILE A 191 8.15 22.96 1.23
C ILE A 191 8.43 24.34 1.86
N THR A 192 8.78 25.35 1.06
CA THR A 192 9.10 26.70 1.54
C THR A 192 7.89 27.40 2.15
N PRO A 193 6.70 27.45 1.50
CA PRO A 193 5.52 28.12 2.06
C PRO A 193 5.02 27.50 3.36
N LEU A 194 5.27 26.21 3.58
CA LEU A 194 4.86 25.50 4.79
C LEU A 194 5.98 25.37 5.84
N GLU A 195 7.15 25.94 5.59
CA GLU A 195 8.31 25.86 6.48
C GLU A 195 8.65 24.40 6.86
N MET A 196 8.62 23.52 5.86
CA MET A 196 8.96 22.10 6.01
C MET A 196 10.47 21.88 6.01
N GLN A 197 11.13 22.30 7.10
CA GLN A 197 12.60 22.38 7.21
C GLN A 197 13.34 21.03 7.13
N HIS A 198 12.63 19.92 7.28
CA HIS A 198 13.15 18.56 7.28
C HIS A 198 12.53 17.71 6.17
N THR A 199 12.13 18.35 5.08
CA THR A 199 11.60 17.71 3.88
C THR A 199 12.51 17.99 2.69
N TYR A 200 13.01 16.92 2.09
CA TYR A 200 14.06 16.96 1.09
C TYR A 200 13.60 16.27 -0.19
N PRO A 201 13.71 16.96 -1.35
CA PRO A 201 13.49 16.33 -2.65
C PRO A 201 14.71 15.46 -2.99
N GLY A 202 14.59 14.15 -2.73
CA GLY A 202 15.72 13.22 -2.76
C GLY A 202 16.47 13.16 -1.43
N TYR A 203 17.48 12.30 -1.39
CA TYR A 203 18.32 12.09 -0.21
C TYR A 203 18.94 13.42 0.27
N PRO A 204 18.89 13.73 1.58
CA PRO A 204 19.42 14.99 2.09
C PRO A 204 20.90 15.20 1.77
N LYS A 205 21.24 16.33 1.12
CA LYS A 205 22.61 16.72 0.76
C LYS A 205 23.18 17.82 1.66
N ASP A 206 22.38 18.34 2.59
CA ASP A 206 22.80 19.42 3.48
C ASP A 206 23.87 18.91 4.44
N LYS A 207 25.03 19.58 4.46
CA LYS A 207 26.15 19.25 5.36
C LYS A 207 25.87 19.63 6.81
N ALA A 208 24.91 20.54 7.07
CA ALA A 208 24.52 20.95 8.40
C ALA A 208 23.51 19.99 9.06
N LEU A 209 22.84 19.12 8.27
CA LEU A 209 21.94 18.11 8.81
C LEU A 209 22.73 17.07 9.61
N ASP A 210 22.35 16.84 10.86
CA ASP A 210 22.85 15.72 11.64
C ASP A 210 22.48 14.39 10.94
N PRO A 211 23.46 13.61 10.43
CA PRO A 211 23.18 12.35 9.76
C PRO A 211 22.45 11.33 10.65
N SER A 212 22.55 11.47 11.98
CA SER A 212 21.84 10.61 12.95
C SER A 212 20.32 10.77 12.93
N ARG A 213 19.82 11.80 12.23
CA ARG A 213 18.39 12.02 12.00
C ARG A 213 17.86 11.32 10.77
N ILE A 214 18.72 10.89 9.84
CA ILE A 214 18.28 10.10 8.68
C ILE A 214 18.13 8.65 9.14
N ILE A 215 16.96 8.07 8.94
CA ILE A 215 16.68 6.71 9.38
C ILE A 215 17.56 5.68 8.64
N THR A 216 18.09 4.70 9.37
CA THR A 216 18.68 3.49 8.74
C THR A 216 17.55 2.55 8.34
N THR A 217 17.53 2.11 7.08
CA THR A 217 16.47 1.27 6.51
C THR A 217 16.95 -0.16 6.32
N TYR A 218 16.05 -1.14 6.48
CA TYR A 218 16.42 -2.56 6.45
C TYR A 218 15.65 -3.35 5.41
N LYS A 219 16.39 -3.98 4.49
CA LYS A 219 15.86 -5.00 3.59
C LYS A 219 15.84 -6.34 4.33
N LEU A 220 14.69 -6.99 4.34
CA LEU A 220 14.56 -8.35 4.84
C LEU A 220 14.94 -9.33 3.72
N ASP A 221 15.95 -10.14 3.97
CA ASP A 221 16.17 -11.35 3.18
C ASP A 221 15.16 -12.42 3.62
N LYS A 222 14.18 -12.71 2.76
CA LYS A 222 13.11 -13.68 3.05
C LYS A 222 13.62 -15.13 3.12
N ALA A 223 14.77 -15.44 2.53
CA ALA A 223 15.35 -16.79 2.59
C ALA A 223 16.07 -17.05 3.91
N THR A 224 16.77 -16.05 4.44
CA THR A 224 17.55 -16.18 5.69
C THR A 224 16.84 -15.61 6.92
N GLY A 225 15.83 -14.76 6.72
CA GLY A 225 15.16 -14.01 7.79
C GLY A 225 16.02 -12.86 8.37
N ASN A 226 17.18 -12.58 7.77
CA ASN A 226 18.11 -11.56 8.24
C ASN A 226 17.81 -10.19 7.63
N PHE A 227 18.13 -9.14 8.39
CA PHE A 227 18.09 -7.78 7.91
C PHE A 227 19.46 -7.34 7.39
N SER A 228 19.45 -6.68 6.23
CA SER A 228 20.62 -6.01 5.68
C SER A 228 20.30 -4.55 5.40
N ILE A 229 21.32 -3.71 5.48
CA ILE A 229 21.23 -2.31 5.08
C ILE A 229 21.45 -2.27 3.56
N PRO A 230 20.52 -1.76 2.75
CA PRO A 230 20.73 -1.60 1.31
C PRO A 230 21.91 -0.67 1.01
N ASP A 231 22.52 -0.81 -0.17
CA ASP A 231 23.70 -0.04 -0.55
C ASP A 231 23.54 1.47 -0.28
N LYS A 232 24.50 2.00 0.49
CA LYS A 232 24.59 3.39 0.98
C LYS A 232 23.34 3.92 1.69
N ASN A 233 22.49 3.09 2.30
CA ASN A 233 21.35 3.58 3.08
C ASN A 233 20.41 4.50 2.26
N GLN A 234 20.27 4.22 0.96
CA GLN A 234 19.53 5.05 -0.01
C GLN A 234 20.20 6.39 -0.39
N ALA A 235 21.49 6.62 -0.10
CA ALA A 235 22.19 7.85 -0.48
C ALA A 235 22.27 8.09 -2.01
N THR A 236 21.94 7.10 -2.83
CA THR A 236 21.83 7.21 -4.28
C THR A 236 20.47 7.73 -4.76
N GLN A 237 19.44 7.75 -3.89
CA GLN A 237 18.09 8.28 -4.19
C GLN A 237 18.07 9.80 -4.21
N THR A 238 18.91 10.42 -5.03
CA THR A 238 19.12 11.88 -5.04
C THR A 238 18.18 12.64 -5.98
N ILE A 239 17.50 11.94 -6.88
CA ILE A 239 16.54 12.51 -7.82
C ILE A 239 15.13 12.35 -7.25
N LEU A 240 14.39 13.44 -7.15
CA LEU A 240 12.96 13.41 -6.83
C LEU A 240 12.15 13.14 -8.10
N TYR A 241 11.37 12.07 -8.06
CA TYR A 241 10.39 11.77 -9.10
C TYR A 241 8.97 12.10 -8.59
N PRO A 242 8.01 12.49 -9.45
CA PRO A 242 6.60 12.67 -9.06
C PRO A 242 6.02 11.47 -8.30
N SER A 243 6.53 10.28 -8.60
CA SER A 243 6.11 9.03 -7.97
C SER A 243 6.79 8.67 -6.64
N THR A 244 8.00 9.18 -6.32
CA THR A 244 8.85 8.63 -5.25
C THR A 244 10.04 9.52 -4.84
N ASN A 245 10.87 9.06 -3.90
CA ASN A 245 12.13 9.64 -3.42
C ASN A 245 12.02 10.94 -2.62
N LEU A 246 10.84 11.26 -2.08
CA LEU A 246 10.75 12.33 -1.08
C LEU A 246 11.24 11.78 0.27
N PHE A 247 12.00 12.60 0.99
CA PHE A 247 12.34 12.39 2.38
C PHE A 247 11.62 13.43 3.22
N THR A 248 11.01 13.04 4.35
CA THR A 248 10.32 13.99 5.23
C THR A 248 10.37 13.51 6.69
N SER A 249 10.00 14.39 7.61
CA SER A 249 9.85 14.10 9.03
C SER A 249 8.37 14.06 9.42
N LEU A 250 8.07 13.52 10.61
CA LEU A 250 6.71 13.56 11.14
C LEU A 250 6.18 15.00 11.28
N GLU A 251 7.02 15.92 11.79
CA GLU A 251 6.63 17.31 12.02
C GLU A 251 6.21 17.99 10.71
N ASP A 252 7.00 17.82 9.66
CA ASP A 252 6.70 18.44 8.37
C ASP A 252 5.51 17.81 7.69
N LEU A 253 5.37 16.48 7.76
CA LEU A 253 4.19 15.82 7.21
C LEU A 253 2.92 16.26 7.95
N ALA A 254 3.00 16.52 9.26
CA ALA A 254 1.90 17.14 10.01
C ALA A 254 1.58 18.55 9.48
N LYS A 255 2.58 19.41 9.19
CA LYS A 255 2.37 20.72 8.56
C LYS A 255 1.66 20.59 7.21
N TYR A 256 2.10 19.66 6.35
CA TYR A 256 1.47 19.39 5.06
C TYR A 256 0.01 18.97 5.20
N THR A 257 -0.30 18.05 6.12
CA THR A 257 -1.69 17.60 6.34
C THR A 257 -2.59 18.69 6.89
N ASN A 258 -2.08 19.49 7.84
CA ASN A 258 -2.78 20.65 8.35
C ASN A 258 -3.01 21.71 7.25
N ALA A 259 -2.04 21.92 6.37
CA ALA A 259 -2.20 22.85 5.25
C ALA A 259 -3.32 22.41 4.29
N LEU A 260 -3.47 21.12 4.05
CA LEU A 260 -4.57 20.58 3.25
C LEU A 260 -5.93 20.69 3.97
N ASP A 261 -6.00 20.42 5.28
CA ASP A 261 -7.23 20.58 6.07
C ASP A 261 -7.72 22.05 6.12
N ASN A 262 -6.80 23.00 5.99
CA ASN A 262 -7.08 24.44 5.98
C ASN A 262 -7.14 25.05 4.57
N ASN A 263 -7.02 24.25 3.52
CA ASN A 263 -7.02 24.72 2.12
C ASN A 263 -5.96 25.79 1.82
N LEU A 264 -4.77 25.68 2.44
CA LEU A 264 -3.68 26.65 2.28
C LEU A 264 -2.90 26.45 0.98
N LEU A 265 -2.79 25.21 0.50
CA LEU A 265 -2.06 24.88 -0.73
C LEU A 265 -2.94 24.95 -1.98
N ILE A 266 -4.19 24.52 -1.85
CA ILE A 266 -5.20 24.40 -2.92
C ILE A 266 -6.58 24.66 -2.33
N SER A 267 -7.54 25.08 -3.16
CA SER A 267 -8.91 25.35 -2.68
C SER A 267 -9.62 24.07 -2.24
N LYS A 268 -10.68 24.21 -1.43
CA LYS A 268 -11.54 23.08 -1.03
C LYS A 268 -12.12 22.33 -2.23
N ASP A 269 -12.58 23.05 -3.25
CA ASP A 269 -13.14 22.45 -4.47
C ASP A 269 -12.07 21.68 -5.24
N THR A 270 -10.85 22.20 -5.29
CA THR A 270 -9.72 21.53 -5.94
C THR A 270 -9.29 20.30 -5.17
N TYR A 271 -9.20 20.38 -3.84
CA TYR A 271 -8.93 19.21 -3.00
C TYR A 271 -10.00 18.13 -3.19
N THR A 272 -11.29 18.54 -3.22
CA THR A 272 -12.41 17.65 -3.51
C THR A 272 -12.26 17.00 -4.89
N ARG A 273 -11.90 17.77 -5.92
CA ARG A 273 -11.68 17.24 -7.28
C ARG A 273 -10.58 16.18 -7.32
N ILE A 274 -9.41 16.43 -6.72
CA ILE A 274 -8.31 15.46 -6.75
C ILE A 274 -8.52 14.27 -5.81
N THR A 275 -9.45 14.36 -4.86
CA THR A 275 -9.81 13.25 -3.96
C THR A 275 -11.14 12.60 -4.30
N THR A 276 -11.77 13.00 -5.41
CA THR A 276 -12.92 12.29 -5.95
C THR A 276 -12.41 11.08 -6.74
N PRO A 277 -12.83 9.86 -6.41
CA PRO A 277 -12.42 8.70 -7.19
C PRO A 277 -12.87 8.80 -8.64
N THR A 278 -12.01 8.34 -9.53
CA THR A 278 -12.35 8.24 -10.95
C THR A 278 -13.40 7.17 -11.20
N VAL A 279 -14.09 7.24 -12.34
CA VAL A 279 -15.10 6.27 -12.75
C VAL A 279 -14.79 5.74 -14.14
N THR A 280 -15.05 4.46 -14.34
CA THR A 280 -15.06 3.84 -15.67
C THR A 280 -16.13 4.49 -16.57
N PRO A 281 -16.05 4.35 -17.90
CA PRO A 281 -17.12 4.78 -18.80
C PRO A 281 -18.49 4.18 -18.49
N GLN A 282 -18.53 3.01 -17.82
CA GLN A 282 -19.74 2.32 -17.39
C GLN A 282 -20.24 2.76 -16.01
N GLY A 283 -19.59 3.73 -15.36
CA GLY A 283 -20.00 4.31 -14.08
C GLY A 283 -19.51 3.57 -12.83
N LYS A 284 -18.68 2.52 -12.98
CA LYS A 284 -18.03 1.85 -11.84
C LYS A 284 -16.92 2.74 -11.26
N THR A 285 -16.94 2.94 -9.96
CA THR A 285 -15.95 3.74 -9.22
C THR A 285 -14.64 2.98 -9.00
N HIS A 286 -13.52 3.63 -9.28
CA HIS A 286 -12.17 3.16 -8.92
C HIS A 286 -11.84 3.54 -7.47
N PRO A 287 -10.88 2.86 -6.82
CA PRO A 287 -10.52 3.18 -5.43
C PRO A 287 -9.59 4.41 -5.31
N TYR A 288 -9.42 5.19 -6.38
CA TYR A 288 -8.35 6.18 -6.48
C TYR A 288 -8.77 7.44 -7.26
N GLY A 289 -8.44 8.59 -6.70
CA GLY A 289 -8.55 9.92 -7.31
C GLY A 289 -7.26 10.32 -8.03
N ILE A 290 -6.77 11.53 -7.80
CA ILE A 290 -5.50 12.05 -8.33
C ILE A 290 -4.51 12.15 -7.17
N GLY A 291 -3.59 11.19 -7.11
CA GLY A 291 -2.58 11.07 -6.05
C GLY A 291 -3.11 10.65 -4.67
N TRP A 292 -4.37 10.22 -4.56
CA TRP A 292 -4.99 9.76 -3.32
C TRP A 292 -5.86 8.54 -3.57
N ALA A 293 -5.68 7.49 -2.76
CA ALA A 293 -6.67 6.43 -2.63
C ALA A 293 -7.83 6.94 -1.78
N THR A 294 -9.04 6.50 -2.10
CA THR A 294 -10.28 7.02 -1.54
C THR A 294 -11.18 5.87 -1.14
N GLN A 295 -11.69 5.90 0.08
CA GLN A 295 -12.54 4.84 0.59
C GLN A 295 -13.55 5.39 1.58
N LEU A 296 -14.78 4.90 1.54
CA LEU A 296 -15.76 5.13 2.60
C LEU A 296 -15.50 4.16 3.76
N PHE A 297 -15.43 4.70 4.96
CA PHE A 297 -15.48 3.92 6.20
C PHE A 297 -16.64 4.45 7.04
N GLU A 298 -17.64 3.59 7.27
CA GLU A 298 -18.97 4.02 7.73
C GLU A 298 -19.52 5.12 6.81
N ASP A 299 -19.72 6.35 7.31
CA ASP A 299 -20.13 7.52 6.53
C ASP A 299 -19.02 8.56 6.37
N GLN A 300 -17.79 8.21 6.73
CA GLN A 300 -16.64 9.09 6.65
C GLN A 300 -15.83 8.81 5.39
N GLN A 301 -15.50 9.85 4.65
CA GLN A 301 -14.56 9.75 3.53
C GLN A 301 -13.13 9.68 4.05
N ILE A 302 -12.42 8.65 3.63
CA ILE A 302 -11.02 8.39 3.98
C ILE A 302 -10.17 8.62 2.75
N HIS A 303 -9.20 9.52 2.84
CA HIS A 303 -8.21 9.76 1.81
C HIS A 303 -6.85 9.28 2.31
N TRP A 304 -6.22 8.37 1.59
CA TRP A 304 -5.04 7.69 2.08
C TRP A 304 -4.03 7.43 0.98
N HIS A 305 -2.78 7.19 1.38
CA HIS A 305 -1.74 6.75 0.48
C HIS A 305 -0.70 5.96 1.27
N TYR A 306 -0.07 5.00 0.61
CA TYR A 306 1.00 4.20 1.18
C TYR A 306 2.25 4.28 0.30
N GLY A 307 3.39 3.89 0.84
CA GLY A 307 4.64 3.86 0.10
C GLY A 307 5.57 2.86 0.73
N TYR A 308 6.28 2.09 -0.07
CA TYR A 308 7.40 1.31 0.39
C TYR A 308 8.48 1.30 -0.68
N GLY A 309 9.74 1.26 -0.24
CA GLY A 309 10.88 0.92 -1.09
C GLY A 309 11.31 -0.51 -0.81
N ASP A 310 12.57 -0.85 -1.10
CA ASP A 310 13.10 -2.19 -0.79
C ASP A 310 13.35 -2.45 0.70
N SER A 311 13.28 -1.40 1.54
CA SER A 311 13.77 -1.44 2.91
C SER A 311 13.00 -0.58 3.92
N PHE A 312 11.89 0.03 3.54
CA PHE A 312 11.10 0.91 4.41
C PHE A 312 9.65 0.98 3.93
N ALA A 313 8.76 1.43 4.81
CA ALA A 313 7.36 1.63 4.50
C ALA A 313 6.81 2.90 5.18
N ALA A 314 5.78 3.48 4.57
CA ALA A 314 5.07 4.64 5.06
C ALA A 314 3.58 4.55 4.70
N LEU A 315 2.73 5.10 5.55
CA LEU A 315 1.28 5.15 5.35
C LEU A 315 0.74 6.47 5.92
N ILE A 316 -0.15 7.11 5.16
CA ILE A 316 -0.93 8.26 5.58
C ILE A 316 -2.41 7.96 5.39
N VAL A 317 -3.23 8.22 6.42
CA VAL A 317 -4.69 8.04 6.39
C VAL A 317 -5.35 9.30 6.92
N ARG A 318 -6.17 9.97 6.11
CA ARG A 318 -6.83 11.23 6.46
C ARG A 318 -8.34 11.04 6.52
N VAL A 319 -8.96 11.67 7.51
CA VAL A 319 -10.41 11.81 7.68
C VAL A 319 -10.73 13.31 7.66
N PRO A 320 -10.88 13.93 6.47
CA PRO A 320 -10.92 15.39 6.35
C PRO A 320 -12.08 16.04 7.10
N SER A 321 -13.25 15.38 7.14
CA SER A 321 -14.42 15.83 7.90
C SER A 321 -14.14 16.03 9.39
N GLN A 322 -13.11 15.35 9.91
CA GLN A 322 -12.70 15.41 11.31
C GLN A 322 -11.34 16.07 11.50
N ARG A 323 -10.68 16.58 10.45
CA ARG A 323 -9.30 17.13 10.51
C ARG A 323 -8.35 16.21 11.27
N LEU A 324 -8.47 14.92 10.97
CA LEU A 324 -7.80 13.83 11.67
C LEU A 324 -6.93 13.09 10.66
N THR A 325 -5.65 12.88 10.99
CA THR A 325 -4.70 12.17 10.13
C THR A 325 -3.85 11.20 10.93
N PHE A 326 -3.75 9.96 10.47
CA PHE A 326 -2.80 8.97 10.95
C PHE A 326 -1.59 8.91 10.03
N ILE A 327 -0.40 8.87 10.62
CA ILE A 327 0.90 8.78 9.93
C ILE A 327 1.64 7.59 10.52
N LEU A 328 2.22 6.76 9.66
CA LEU A 328 3.07 5.63 10.03
C LEU A 328 4.32 5.63 9.16
N PHE A 329 5.47 5.46 9.81
CA PHE A 329 6.76 5.19 9.18
C PHE A 329 7.37 3.93 9.79
N CYS A 330 7.97 3.08 8.95
CA CYS A 330 8.65 1.86 9.35
C CYS A 330 9.98 1.75 8.59
N ASN A 331 11.04 1.34 9.26
CA ASN A 331 12.34 1.11 8.63
C ASN A 331 12.49 -0.33 8.07
N ALA A 332 11.38 -0.93 7.68
CA ALA A 332 11.28 -2.17 6.92
C ALA A 332 9.96 -2.18 6.12
N VAL A 333 9.92 -2.98 5.05
CA VAL A 333 8.80 -3.06 4.08
C VAL A 333 7.47 -3.69 4.55
N PRO A 334 7.42 -4.63 5.54
CA PRO A 334 6.22 -5.45 5.75
C PRO A 334 4.94 -4.68 6.09
N ALA A 335 5.06 -3.47 6.66
CA ALA A 335 3.91 -2.64 7.01
C ALA A 335 3.07 -2.18 5.80
N SER A 336 3.57 -2.33 4.57
CA SER A 336 2.81 -2.05 3.35
C SER A 336 2.83 -3.22 2.36
N GLU A 337 3.97 -3.88 2.17
CA GLU A 337 4.11 -4.97 1.19
C GLU A 337 3.12 -6.12 1.45
N ALA A 338 2.96 -6.52 2.72
CA ALA A 338 2.17 -7.69 3.10
C ALA A 338 0.67 -7.55 2.80
N PHE A 339 0.16 -6.33 2.59
CA PHE A 339 -1.28 -6.04 2.61
C PHE A 339 -1.87 -5.69 1.25
N ARG A 340 -1.07 -5.75 0.18
CA ARG A 340 -1.53 -5.50 -1.21
C ARG A 340 -2.32 -4.19 -1.35
N LEU A 341 -1.88 -3.14 -0.65
CA LEU A 341 -2.60 -1.85 -0.59
C LEU A 341 -2.80 -1.20 -1.98
N GLY A 342 -2.03 -1.60 -2.99
CA GLY A 342 -2.20 -1.15 -4.38
C GLY A 342 -3.55 -1.52 -5.00
N TYR A 343 -4.24 -2.53 -4.47
CA TYR A 343 -5.62 -2.85 -4.87
C TYR A 343 -6.66 -1.87 -4.32
N GLY A 344 -6.24 -0.89 -3.50
CA GLY A 344 -7.11 0.20 -3.08
C GLY A 344 -8.07 -0.16 -1.94
N ASN A 345 -7.72 -1.14 -1.10
CA ASN A 345 -8.45 -1.44 0.13
C ASN A 345 -7.58 -1.17 1.37
N LEU A 346 -7.90 -0.09 2.09
CA LEU A 346 -7.20 0.31 3.31
C LEU A 346 -7.40 -0.69 4.45
N MET A 347 -8.54 -1.37 4.47
CA MET A 347 -8.91 -2.31 5.54
C MET A 347 -8.03 -3.55 5.55
N ASN A 348 -7.15 -3.74 4.57
CA ASN A 348 -6.16 -4.81 4.58
C ASN A 348 -5.03 -4.55 5.59
N SER A 349 -4.79 -3.29 5.96
CA SER A 349 -3.69 -2.93 6.87
C SER A 349 -4.13 -3.01 8.33
N PRO A 350 -3.50 -3.85 9.17
CA PRO A 350 -3.81 -3.92 10.59
C PRO A 350 -3.52 -2.59 11.32
N PHE A 351 -2.54 -1.81 10.83
CA PHE A 351 -2.22 -0.49 11.37
C PHE A 351 -3.34 0.51 11.11
N ALA A 352 -3.86 0.54 9.87
CA ALA A 352 -4.96 1.43 9.51
C ALA A 352 -6.26 1.05 10.21
N VAL A 353 -6.56 -0.25 10.24
CA VAL A 353 -7.75 -0.80 10.90
C VAL A 353 -7.76 -0.47 12.38
N SER A 354 -6.63 -0.59 13.08
CA SER A 354 -6.53 -0.19 14.48
C SER A 354 -6.81 1.32 14.64
N PHE A 355 -6.17 2.18 13.84
CA PHE A 355 -6.47 3.62 13.86
C PHE A 355 -7.96 3.92 13.65
N LEU A 356 -8.57 3.34 12.61
CA LEU A 356 -10.00 3.55 12.31
C LEU A 356 -10.88 3.06 13.46
N ASN A 357 -10.60 1.89 14.02
CA ASN A 357 -11.34 1.32 15.16
C ASN A 357 -11.24 2.16 16.44
N HIS A 358 -10.11 2.84 16.66
CA HIS A 358 -9.88 3.62 17.89
C HIS A 358 -10.26 5.10 17.78
N PHE A 359 -10.16 5.70 16.59
CA PHE A 359 -10.35 7.14 16.42
C PHE A 359 -11.52 7.55 15.54
N VAL A 360 -12.07 6.64 14.71
CA VAL A 360 -13.06 6.99 13.68
C VAL A 360 -14.39 6.26 13.86
N ALA A 361 -14.35 4.96 14.14
CA ALA A 361 -15.52 4.10 14.22
C ALA A 361 -16.48 4.57 15.32
N ARG A 362 -17.78 4.68 15.00
CA ARG A 362 -18.82 5.04 15.99
C ARG A 362 -18.99 3.97 17.05
N ASN A 363 -18.87 2.72 16.62
CA ASN A 363 -18.86 1.54 17.48
C ASN A 363 -17.60 0.74 17.19
N LYS A 364 -17.05 0.09 18.22
CA LYS A 364 -15.91 -0.81 18.02
C LYS A 364 -16.25 -1.89 16.99
N LEU A 365 -15.31 -2.13 16.08
CA LEU A 365 -15.35 -3.25 15.17
C LEU A 365 -15.44 -4.54 15.99
N LYS A 366 -16.23 -5.50 15.51
CA LYS A 366 -16.42 -6.78 16.19
C LYS A 366 -15.11 -7.54 16.22
N ALA A 367 -14.65 -7.91 17.42
CA ALA A 367 -13.40 -8.65 17.63
C ALA A 367 -13.29 -9.92 16.77
N ASP A 368 -14.42 -10.56 16.49
CA ASP A 368 -14.53 -11.78 15.71
C ASP A 368 -15.08 -11.56 14.28
N GLY A 369 -15.17 -10.29 13.86
CA GLY A 369 -15.69 -9.86 12.57
C GLY A 369 -14.63 -9.80 11.48
N PHE A 370 -15.08 -9.84 10.22
CA PHE A 370 -14.20 -9.91 9.05
C PHE A 370 -13.16 -8.78 9.02
N ASP A 371 -13.56 -7.55 9.33
CA ASP A 371 -12.69 -6.38 9.15
C ASP A 371 -11.50 -6.34 10.14
N LEU A 372 -11.55 -7.09 11.25
CA LEU A 372 -10.40 -7.29 12.16
C LEU A 372 -9.62 -8.57 11.86
N LEU A 373 -10.31 -9.63 11.45
CA LEU A 373 -9.72 -10.95 11.25
C LEU A 373 -9.06 -11.12 9.86
N PHE A 374 -9.52 -10.44 8.82
CA PHE A 374 -8.94 -10.55 7.48
C PHE A 374 -7.49 -10.00 7.41
N PRO A 375 -7.15 -8.82 7.98
CA PRO A 375 -5.77 -8.37 8.09
C PRO A 375 -4.87 -9.30 8.90
N GLN A 376 -5.44 -10.00 9.88
CA GLN A 376 -4.72 -11.04 10.63
C GLN A 376 -4.42 -12.25 9.73
N ALA A 377 -5.37 -12.67 8.88
CA ALA A 377 -5.13 -13.73 7.90
C ALA A 377 -4.01 -13.36 6.92
N MET A 378 -3.99 -12.12 6.43
CA MET A 378 -2.90 -11.60 5.60
C MET A 378 -1.56 -11.61 6.33
N THR A 379 -1.55 -11.22 7.61
CA THR A 379 -0.36 -11.23 8.46
C THR A 379 0.17 -12.65 8.67
N LEU A 380 -0.70 -13.60 9.00
CA LEU A 380 -0.34 -15.01 9.16
C LEU A 380 0.20 -15.59 7.84
N HIS A 381 -0.48 -15.31 6.72
CA HIS A 381 -0.01 -15.74 5.41
C HIS A 381 1.41 -15.22 5.11
N TYR A 382 1.67 -13.94 5.39
CA TYR A 382 3.01 -13.37 5.27
C TYR A 382 4.05 -14.09 6.14
N GLN A 383 3.70 -14.41 7.40
CA GLN A 383 4.60 -15.12 8.32
C GLN A 383 4.87 -16.56 7.88
N GLU A 384 3.86 -17.27 7.38
CA GLU A 384 4.00 -18.64 6.87
C GLU A 384 4.93 -18.68 5.67
N GLN A 385 4.77 -17.75 4.73
CA GLN A 385 5.58 -17.66 3.51
C GLN A 385 7.01 -17.19 3.79
N THR A 386 7.18 -16.23 4.69
CA THR A 386 8.47 -15.55 4.88
C THR A 386 9.32 -16.17 5.98
N PHE A 387 8.70 -16.66 7.06
CA PHE A 387 9.41 -17.14 8.24
C PHE A 387 9.15 -18.63 8.54
N GLY A 388 8.26 -19.28 7.79
CA GLY A 388 7.89 -20.67 8.02
C GLY A 388 7.19 -20.92 9.36
N THR A 389 6.68 -19.87 10.02
CA THR A 389 5.96 -19.93 11.30
C THR A 389 4.45 -19.90 11.09
N HIS A 390 3.66 -20.38 12.07
CA HIS A 390 2.19 -20.36 12.03
C HIS A 390 1.56 -21.15 10.85
N LYS A 391 2.26 -22.18 10.34
CA LYS A 391 1.84 -22.95 9.15
C LYS A 391 0.38 -23.44 9.24
N GLY A 392 -0.45 -23.04 8.28
CA GLY A 392 -1.84 -23.45 8.17
C GLY A 392 -2.83 -22.61 9.00
N GLU A 393 -2.36 -21.68 9.83
CA GLU A 393 -3.24 -20.80 10.60
C GLU A 393 -3.97 -19.81 9.68
N ALA A 394 -3.31 -19.30 8.63
CA ALA A 394 -3.94 -18.44 7.62
C ALA A 394 -5.09 -19.16 6.90
N LYS A 395 -4.90 -20.44 6.54
CA LYS A 395 -5.93 -21.30 5.94
C LYS A 395 -7.10 -21.51 6.90
N THR A 396 -6.80 -21.83 8.15
CA THR A 396 -7.81 -22.02 9.21
C THR A 396 -8.65 -20.76 9.38
N LEU A 397 -8.01 -19.59 9.44
CA LEU A 397 -8.71 -18.33 9.58
C LEU A 397 -9.54 -17.99 8.33
N LEU A 398 -9.02 -18.24 7.14
CA LEU A 398 -9.76 -18.03 5.88
C LEU A 398 -11.04 -18.88 5.82
N ARG A 399 -10.98 -20.16 6.24
CA ARG A 399 -12.16 -21.04 6.32
C ARG A 399 -13.19 -20.52 7.31
N ASN A 400 -12.75 -20.07 8.48
CA ASN A 400 -13.63 -19.47 9.49
C ASN A 400 -14.33 -18.21 8.94
N LEU A 401 -13.61 -17.37 8.22
CA LEU A 401 -14.19 -16.20 7.55
C LEU A 401 -15.20 -16.59 6.48
N ALA A 402 -14.90 -17.60 5.66
CA ALA A 402 -15.81 -18.11 4.63
C ALA A 402 -17.12 -18.66 5.22
N ALA A 403 -17.03 -19.34 6.38
CA ALA A 403 -18.21 -19.86 7.08
C ALA A 403 -19.08 -18.73 7.67
N LYS A 404 -18.46 -17.68 8.22
CA LYS A 404 -19.17 -16.55 8.85
C LYS A 404 -19.77 -15.58 7.83
N GLU A 405 -19.05 -15.26 6.76
CA GLU A 405 -19.44 -14.26 5.76
C GLU A 405 -19.36 -14.80 4.32
N PRO A 406 -20.12 -15.86 3.98
CA PRO A 406 -19.99 -16.56 2.71
C PRO A 406 -20.27 -15.69 1.48
N GLN A 407 -21.04 -14.62 1.63
CA GLN A 407 -21.33 -13.71 0.51
C GLN A 407 -20.09 -12.92 0.06
N ARG A 408 -19.20 -12.53 0.99
CA ARG A 408 -17.94 -11.85 0.62
C ARG A 408 -17.04 -12.75 -0.22
N PHE A 409 -17.10 -14.07 -0.01
CA PHE A 409 -16.31 -15.04 -0.77
C PHE A 409 -16.92 -15.38 -2.14
N LYS A 410 -18.20 -15.12 -2.35
CA LYS A 410 -18.85 -15.27 -3.67
C LYS A 410 -18.55 -14.10 -4.59
N GLN A 411 -18.37 -12.91 -4.02
CA GLN A 411 -17.99 -11.69 -4.74
C GLN A 411 -16.83 -11.00 -4.01
N PRO A 412 -15.64 -11.63 -3.99
CA PRO A 412 -14.51 -11.08 -3.27
C PRO A 412 -13.98 -9.82 -3.95
N ASP A 413 -13.38 -8.94 -3.14
CA ASP A 413 -12.47 -7.95 -3.70
C ASP A 413 -11.17 -8.62 -4.19
N ASN A 414 -10.33 -7.83 -4.87
CA ASN A 414 -9.10 -8.33 -5.48
C ASN A 414 -8.12 -8.91 -4.43
N THR A 415 -8.11 -8.40 -3.19
CA THR A 415 -7.22 -8.88 -2.14
C THR A 415 -7.69 -10.21 -1.58
N LEU A 416 -8.98 -10.37 -1.30
CA LEU A 416 -9.54 -11.62 -0.82
C LEU A 416 -9.39 -12.71 -1.87
N LEU A 417 -9.67 -12.42 -3.14
CA LEU A 417 -9.44 -13.38 -4.23
C LEU A 417 -7.97 -13.78 -4.33
N TRP A 418 -7.06 -12.80 -4.25
CA TRP A 418 -5.62 -13.06 -4.23
C TRP A 418 -5.21 -14.00 -3.07
N LEU A 419 -5.72 -13.77 -1.86
CA LEU A 419 -5.41 -14.62 -0.70
C LEU A 419 -5.97 -16.04 -0.88
N MET A 420 -7.20 -16.17 -1.41
CA MET A 420 -7.83 -17.46 -1.70
C MET A 420 -7.01 -18.27 -2.71
N THR A 421 -6.54 -17.65 -3.79
CA THR A 421 -5.73 -18.30 -4.82
C THR A 421 -4.32 -18.61 -4.33
N SER A 422 -3.68 -17.71 -3.58
CA SER A 422 -2.33 -17.88 -3.04
C SER A 422 -2.25 -19.01 -2.00
N LEU A 423 -3.26 -19.15 -1.14
CA LEU A 423 -3.31 -20.24 -0.17
C LEU A 423 -3.67 -21.58 -0.82
N ALA A 424 -4.43 -21.56 -1.92
CA ALA A 424 -4.92 -22.72 -2.64
C ALA A 424 -5.49 -23.80 -1.69
N ASP A 425 -6.41 -23.38 -0.84
CA ASP A 425 -6.97 -24.28 0.17
C ASP A 425 -7.91 -25.32 -0.45
N GLN A 426 -7.65 -26.60 -0.19
CA GLN A 426 -8.42 -27.70 -0.79
C GLN A 426 -9.88 -27.70 -0.32
N GLU A 427 -10.16 -27.35 0.94
CA GLU A 427 -11.52 -27.33 1.48
C GLU A 427 -12.34 -26.16 0.92
N LEU A 428 -11.67 -25.11 0.43
CA LEU A 428 -12.31 -23.95 -0.20
C LEU A 428 -12.27 -23.99 -1.73
N SER A 429 -11.76 -25.05 -2.36
CA SER A 429 -11.48 -25.04 -3.81
C SER A 429 -12.72 -24.76 -4.67
N GLU A 430 -13.88 -25.33 -4.35
CA GLU A 430 -15.12 -25.04 -5.09
C GLU A 430 -15.54 -23.56 -4.95
N LEU A 431 -15.38 -22.99 -3.75
CA LEU A 431 -15.68 -21.59 -3.49
C LEU A 431 -14.68 -20.66 -4.22
N THR A 432 -13.41 -21.03 -4.24
CA THR A 432 -12.35 -20.31 -4.96
C THR A 432 -12.59 -20.32 -6.46
N GLU A 433 -12.93 -21.46 -7.06
CA GLU A 433 -13.23 -21.52 -8.49
C GLU A 433 -14.47 -20.70 -8.88
N LYS A 434 -15.53 -20.71 -8.05
CA LYS A 434 -16.70 -19.84 -8.23
C LYS A 434 -16.34 -18.36 -8.14
N ALA A 435 -15.46 -17.99 -7.22
CA ALA A 435 -14.98 -16.62 -7.08
C ALA A 435 -14.13 -16.17 -8.28
N ILE A 436 -13.28 -17.06 -8.81
CA ILE A 436 -12.51 -16.84 -10.04
C ILE A 436 -13.45 -16.64 -11.23
N GLU A 437 -14.51 -17.45 -11.35
CA GLU A 437 -15.51 -17.31 -12.40
C GLU A 437 -16.28 -15.99 -12.29
N ALA A 438 -16.71 -15.60 -11.09
CA ALA A 438 -17.35 -14.31 -10.85
C ALA A 438 -16.44 -13.13 -11.24
N TYR A 439 -15.15 -13.20 -10.88
CA TYR A 439 -14.16 -12.22 -11.29
C TYR A 439 -14.00 -12.17 -12.81
N ARG A 440 -13.87 -13.32 -13.48
CA ARG A 440 -13.78 -13.42 -14.95
C ARG A 440 -15.00 -12.79 -15.63
N ASN A 441 -16.20 -13.08 -15.11
CA ASN A 441 -17.47 -12.55 -15.65
C ASN A 441 -17.64 -11.05 -15.39
N SER A 442 -16.93 -10.47 -14.42
CA SER A 442 -16.95 -9.03 -14.18
C SER A 442 -16.25 -8.20 -15.26
N GLY A 443 -15.46 -8.85 -16.12
CA GLY A 443 -14.68 -8.20 -17.18
C GLY A 443 -13.47 -7.40 -16.70
N GLN A 444 -13.21 -7.36 -15.38
CA GLN A 444 -12.06 -6.67 -14.81
C GLN A 444 -10.74 -7.29 -15.24
N PHE A 445 -9.76 -6.44 -15.49
CA PHE A 445 -8.41 -6.86 -15.79
C PHE A 445 -7.40 -6.41 -14.74
N GLN A 446 -6.96 -7.33 -13.87
CA GLN A 446 -5.86 -7.12 -12.92
C GLN A 446 -4.70 -8.08 -13.22
N PRO A 447 -3.57 -7.60 -13.79
CA PRO A 447 -2.47 -8.46 -14.24
C PRO A 447 -1.91 -9.38 -13.14
N ASP A 448 -1.63 -8.84 -11.95
CA ASP A 448 -1.09 -9.61 -10.83
C ASP A 448 -2.04 -10.73 -10.39
N LEU A 449 -3.34 -10.43 -10.36
CA LEU A 449 -4.37 -11.39 -9.98
C LEU A 449 -4.55 -12.47 -11.04
N HIS A 450 -4.49 -12.14 -12.33
CA HIS A 450 -4.52 -13.14 -13.40
C HIS A 450 -3.35 -14.12 -13.29
N ARG A 451 -2.13 -13.65 -12.96
CA ARG A 451 -0.98 -14.52 -12.76
C ARG A 451 -1.18 -15.40 -11.53
N GLU A 452 -1.70 -14.84 -10.45
CA GLU A 452 -2.02 -15.59 -9.24
C GLU A 452 -3.03 -16.71 -9.50
N ILE A 453 -4.11 -16.41 -10.25
CA ILE A 453 -5.11 -17.39 -10.65
C ILE A 453 -4.49 -18.48 -11.53
N ALA A 454 -3.63 -18.10 -12.49
CA ALA A 454 -2.92 -19.06 -13.32
C ALA A 454 -2.05 -20.01 -12.47
N GLY A 455 -1.34 -19.48 -11.47
CA GLY A 455 -0.54 -20.27 -10.52
C GLY A 455 -1.38 -21.18 -9.63
N TYR A 456 -2.53 -20.70 -9.15
CA TYR A 456 -3.50 -21.52 -8.41
C TYR A 456 -3.91 -22.77 -9.20
N TYR A 457 -4.28 -22.60 -10.47
CA TYR A 457 -4.65 -23.73 -11.32
C TYR A 457 -3.50 -24.71 -11.56
N GLN A 458 -2.25 -24.24 -11.65
CA GLN A 458 -1.08 -25.13 -11.68
C GLN A 458 -0.97 -25.95 -10.41
N GLN A 459 -1.11 -25.30 -9.26
CA GLN A 459 -0.96 -25.94 -7.95
C GLN A 459 -1.99 -27.06 -7.73
N ILE A 460 -3.20 -26.92 -8.29
CA ILE A 460 -4.25 -27.94 -8.20
C ILE A 460 -4.28 -28.91 -9.39
N GLY A 461 -3.28 -28.87 -10.28
CA GLY A 461 -3.13 -29.81 -11.41
C GLY A 461 -4.04 -29.55 -12.61
N LYS A 462 -4.65 -28.36 -12.70
CA LYS A 462 -5.53 -27.91 -13.78
C LYS A 462 -4.74 -27.11 -14.82
N GLU A 463 -3.86 -27.80 -15.56
CA GLU A 463 -2.89 -27.13 -16.43
C GLU A 463 -3.53 -26.39 -17.62
N GLU A 464 -4.65 -26.87 -18.16
CA GLU A 464 -5.34 -26.22 -19.28
C GLU A 464 -5.93 -24.88 -18.86
N GLU A 465 -6.57 -24.82 -17.70
CA GLU A 465 -7.11 -23.62 -17.10
C GLU A 465 -5.98 -22.63 -16.80
N SER A 466 -4.88 -23.10 -16.20
CA SER A 466 -3.69 -22.29 -15.98
C SER A 466 -3.17 -21.66 -17.28
N ARG A 467 -2.99 -22.47 -18.32
CA ARG A 467 -2.57 -21.99 -19.65
C ARG A 467 -3.55 -20.97 -20.21
N SER A 468 -4.86 -21.18 -20.06
CA SER A 468 -5.88 -20.21 -20.50
C SER A 468 -5.72 -18.85 -19.82
N TRP A 469 -5.41 -18.80 -18.53
CA TRP A 469 -5.16 -17.53 -17.82
C TRP A 469 -3.86 -16.87 -18.24
N TYR A 470 -2.80 -17.65 -18.48
CA TYR A 470 -1.57 -17.11 -19.05
C TYR A 470 -1.77 -16.56 -20.46
N HIS A 471 -2.66 -17.15 -21.28
CA HIS A 471 -3.03 -16.58 -22.57
C HIS A 471 -3.75 -15.24 -22.42
N LEU A 472 -4.72 -15.12 -21.51
CA LEU A 472 -5.39 -13.84 -21.23
C LEU A 472 -4.40 -12.72 -20.87
N LEU A 473 -3.34 -13.05 -20.11
CA LEU A 473 -2.26 -12.13 -19.81
C LEU A 473 -1.35 -11.84 -21.01
N ALA A 474 -0.76 -12.89 -21.58
CA ALA A 474 0.27 -12.77 -22.60
C ALA A 474 -0.25 -12.17 -23.89
N ASP A 475 -1.54 -12.34 -24.19
CA ASP A 475 -2.19 -11.80 -25.39
C ASP A 475 -2.90 -10.46 -25.13
N SER A 476 -2.87 -9.93 -23.89
CA SER A 476 -3.38 -8.59 -23.57
C SER A 476 -2.63 -7.47 -24.30
N THR A 477 -3.32 -6.35 -24.50
CA THR A 477 -2.83 -5.15 -25.18
C THR A 477 -2.86 -3.93 -24.26
N GLY A 478 -1.81 -3.11 -24.26
CA GLY A 478 -1.69 -1.90 -23.44
C GLY A 478 -1.25 -2.15 -21.99
N PHE A 479 -0.90 -3.39 -21.65
CA PHE A 479 -0.38 -3.84 -20.35
C PHE A 479 1.00 -4.48 -20.47
N GLU A 480 1.70 -4.30 -21.60
CA GLU A 480 2.92 -5.04 -21.94
C GLU A 480 4.08 -4.78 -20.96
N GLU A 481 4.10 -3.63 -20.28
CA GLU A 481 5.12 -3.31 -19.27
C GLU A 481 4.88 -4.00 -17.91
N GLN A 482 3.73 -4.66 -17.73
CA GLN A 482 3.40 -5.35 -16.49
C GLN A 482 4.23 -6.62 -16.33
N GLY A 483 4.85 -6.78 -15.14
CA GLY A 483 5.59 -7.98 -14.76
C GLY A 483 4.82 -9.29 -15.06
N PRO A 484 3.57 -9.42 -14.61
CA PRO A 484 2.73 -10.58 -14.88
C PRO A 484 2.56 -10.96 -16.35
N VAL A 485 2.52 -9.97 -17.27
CA VAL A 485 2.40 -10.23 -18.71
C VAL A 485 3.68 -10.87 -19.25
N ARG A 486 4.85 -10.44 -18.76
CA ARG A 486 6.14 -11.04 -19.11
C ARG A 486 6.30 -12.45 -18.55
N ASP A 487 5.87 -12.66 -17.30
CA ASP A 487 5.85 -13.99 -16.67
C ASP A 487 5.03 -14.96 -17.53
N ALA A 488 3.86 -14.53 -17.98
CA ALA A 488 2.98 -15.30 -18.86
C ALA A 488 3.62 -15.61 -20.23
N CYS A 489 4.24 -14.63 -20.87
CA CYS A 489 4.97 -14.82 -22.12
C CYS A 489 6.14 -15.81 -21.96
N THR A 490 6.91 -15.73 -20.86
CA THR A 490 7.98 -16.70 -20.57
C THR A 490 7.42 -18.11 -20.39
N PHE A 491 6.34 -18.24 -19.61
CA PHE A 491 5.70 -19.53 -19.36
C PHE A 491 5.19 -20.19 -20.66
N LEU A 492 4.37 -19.47 -21.43
CA LEU A 492 3.84 -19.97 -22.70
C LEU A 492 4.94 -20.25 -23.73
N GLY A 493 5.96 -19.38 -23.78
CA GLY A 493 7.13 -19.56 -24.63
C GLY A 493 7.82 -20.91 -24.40
N LYS A 494 8.14 -21.21 -23.13
CA LYS A 494 8.73 -22.50 -22.74
C LYS A 494 7.80 -23.68 -23.03
N TYR A 495 6.51 -23.54 -22.70
CA TYR A 495 5.52 -24.59 -22.95
C TYR A 495 5.44 -24.96 -24.44
N TYR A 496 5.23 -23.98 -25.33
CA TYR A 496 5.09 -24.24 -26.77
C TYR A 496 6.37 -24.80 -27.41
N LEU A 497 7.54 -24.43 -26.90
CA LEU A 497 8.79 -25.08 -27.29
C LEU A 497 8.81 -26.56 -26.89
N SER A 498 8.40 -26.89 -25.66
CA SER A 498 8.42 -28.26 -25.14
C SER A 498 7.48 -29.22 -25.90
N VAL A 499 6.36 -28.72 -26.44
CA VAL A 499 5.40 -29.51 -27.22
C VAL A 499 5.63 -29.45 -28.74
N GLY A 500 6.82 -28.99 -29.17
CA GLY A 500 7.21 -28.97 -30.58
C GLY A 500 6.61 -27.83 -31.42
N GLN A 501 5.86 -26.90 -30.82
CA GLN A 501 5.28 -25.74 -31.48
C GLN A 501 6.23 -24.54 -31.50
N ALA A 502 7.39 -24.72 -32.15
CA ALA A 502 8.51 -23.79 -32.06
C ALA A 502 8.19 -22.36 -32.53
N ALA A 503 7.32 -22.19 -33.52
CA ALA A 503 6.92 -20.86 -33.99
C ALA A 503 6.14 -20.08 -32.91
N GLN A 504 5.18 -20.73 -32.25
CA GLN A 504 4.39 -20.13 -31.17
C GLN A 504 5.26 -19.84 -29.94
N GLY A 505 6.15 -20.78 -29.58
CA GLY A 505 7.09 -20.59 -28.48
C GLY A 505 8.00 -19.39 -28.69
N ARG A 506 8.58 -19.24 -29.89
CA ARG A 506 9.38 -18.05 -30.24
C ARG A 506 8.57 -16.76 -30.20
N LYS A 507 7.31 -16.77 -30.63
CA LYS A 507 6.44 -15.57 -30.60
C LYS A 507 6.31 -15.01 -29.18
N TYR A 508 6.01 -15.85 -28.19
CA TYR A 508 5.84 -15.38 -26.81
C TYR A 508 7.16 -14.96 -26.17
N LEU A 509 8.24 -15.73 -26.36
CA LEU A 509 9.56 -15.31 -25.88
C LEU A 509 10.00 -13.98 -26.51
N TRP A 510 9.67 -13.74 -27.79
CA TRP A 510 9.97 -12.48 -28.44
C TRP A 510 9.17 -11.31 -27.86
N LYS A 511 7.88 -11.51 -27.55
CA LYS A 511 7.06 -10.50 -26.86
C LYS A 511 7.66 -10.13 -25.50
N GLU A 512 8.17 -11.11 -24.75
CA GLU A 512 8.85 -10.85 -23.48
C GLU A 512 10.15 -10.05 -23.64
N VAL A 513 10.99 -10.40 -24.63
CA VAL A 513 12.21 -9.65 -24.95
C VAL A 513 11.92 -8.19 -25.30
N LEU A 514 10.89 -7.94 -26.11
CA LEU A 514 10.48 -6.58 -26.45
C LEU A 514 10.03 -5.79 -25.22
N ALA A 515 9.29 -6.42 -24.31
CA ALA A 515 8.84 -5.78 -23.08
C ALA A 515 10.01 -5.46 -22.12
N ASN A 516 11.04 -6.30 -22.03
CA ASN A 516 12.21 -5.99 -21.19
C ASN A 516 12.99 -4.76 -21.67
N ARG A 517 13.02 -4.49 -22.98
CA ARG A 517 13.62 -3.26 -23.53
C ARG A 517 12.92 -1.99 -23.06
N ILE A 518 11.64 -2.06 -22.73
CA ILE A 518 10.83 -0.92 -22.28
C ILE A 518 11.19 -0.51 -20.83
N MET A 519 11.67 -1.46 -20.02
CA MET A 519 11.84 -1.29 -18.57
C MET A 519 13.30 -1.27 -18.11
N ASN A 520 14.21 -1.99 -18.80
CA ASN A 520 15.62 -2.10 -18.44
C ASN A 520 16.51 -1.98 -19.69
N ASN A 521 17.70 -1.38 -19.55
CA ASN A 521 18.78 -1.43 -20.56
C ASN A 521 19.46 -2.82 -20.64
N GLY A 522 18.72 -3.91 -20.41
CA GLY A 522 19.25 -5.26 -20.20
C GLY A 522 19.50 -6.00 -21.50
N THR A 523 20.66 -5.77 -22.12
CA THR A 523 21.13 -6.57 -23.27
C THR A 523 21.34 -8.04 -22.94
N ASP A 524 21.71 -8.34 -21.68
CA ASP A 524 22.15 -9.68 -21.26
C ASP A 524 20.98 -10.65 -21.06
N ASP A 525 19.91 -10.20 -20.39
CA ASP A 525 18.67 -10.99 -20.25
C ASP A 525 18.01 -11.24 -21.61
N ALA A 526 18.00 -10.23 -22.49
CA ALA A 526 17.55 -10.40 -23.87
C ALA A 526 18.39 -11.45 -24.63
N ALA A 527 19.71 -11.52 -24.39
CA ALA A 527 20.59 -12.48 -25.03
C ALA A 527 20.29 -13.94 -24.58
N ASP A 528 20.03 -14.15 -23.30
CA ASP A 528 19.66 -15.47 -22.75
C ASP A 528 18.33 -15.96 -23.35
N LYS A 529 17.35 -15.07 -23.49
CA LYS A 529 16.06 -15.40 -24.11
C LYS A 529 16.19 -15.66 -25.61
N ILE A 530 17.01 -14.89 -26.32
CA ILE A 530 17.34 -15.16 -27.73
C ILE A 530 18.02 -16.53 -27.87
N ALA A 531 18.84 -16.94 -26.90
CA ALA A 531 19.44 -18.27 -26.91
C ALA A 531 18.41 -19.40 -26.78
N LEU A 532 17.34 -19.22 -25.98
CA LEU A 532 16.22 -20.17 -25.87
C LEU A 532 15.42 -20.33 -27.19
N MET A 533 15.46 -19.33 -28.08
CA MET A 533 14.74 -19.39 -29.37
C MET A 533 15.45 -20.24 -30.43
N LYS A 534 16.69 -20.65 -30.21
CA LYS A 534 17.51 -21.40 -31.18
C LYS A 534 17.10 -22.89 -31.21
N PRO A 535 16.94 -23.52 -32.38
CA PRO A 535 16.62 -24.95 -32.47
C PRO A 535 17.70 -25.84 -31.83
N GLY A 536 17.31 -26.86 -31.06
CA GLY A 536 18.19 -27.98 -30.69
C GLY A 536 18.85 -27.97 -29.30
N LYS A 537 18.49 -27.09 -28.37
CA LYS A 537 18.87 -27.24 -26.95
C LYS A 537 17.72 -27.88 -26.14
N PRO A 538 17.96 -28.96 -25.39
CA PRO A 538 16.96 -29.47 -24.45
C PRO A 538 16.76 -28.45 -23.32
N SER A 539 15.51 -28.29 -22.88
CA SER A 539 15.18 -27.58 -21.64
C SER A 539 15.84 -28.29 -20.46
N ALA A 540 16.74 -27.61 -19.77
CA ALA A 540 17.16 -27.99 -18.42
C ALA A 540 16.16 -27.45 -17.40
#